data_AF-A0A2H3JG58-F1
#
_entry.id   AF-A0A2H3JG58-F1
#
_cell.length_a   1.000
_cell.length_b   1.000
_cell.length_c   1.000
_cell.angle_alpha   90.00
_cell.angle_beta   90.00
_cell.angle_gamma   90.00
#
_symmetry.space_group_name_H-M   'P 1'
#
loop_
_entity.id
_entity.type
_entity.pdbx_description
1 polymer ?
#
loop_
_entity_poly.entity_id
_entity_poly.type
_entity_poly.pdbx_seq_one_letter_code
_entity_poly.pdbx_strand_id
1 'polypeptide(L)'
;MGKIVTPWPAHERDCYKLCLLIFAGSRPPNCLYQWITFGFCTLVNYSEELELANMYRHLFDQCTFQQLASAYASTTLLALFDHVGFQLEPKRLTHLEDVLSTPQSEVKSVWHLKRYVLCMEKLKLDSSVAIDYGFGNCQSPEETLELNELYRNLFQAQGITSFDPIRLHHAAMTGKTFEYVSKLTEFSNRQKRLFRRLLKNPHPSPAAA
;
A
#
# COMPACT_ATOMS: atom_id res chain seq x y z
N MET A 1 -29.99 -7.58 32.76
CA MET A 1 -29.61 -6.56 31.76
C MET A 1 -28.17 -6.83 31.34
N GLY A 2 -27.97 -7.42 30.15
CA GLY A 2 -26.62 -7.63 29.61
C GLY A 2 -25.99 -6.27 29.29
N LYS A 3 -24.78 -6.01 29.79
CA LYS A 3 -24.01 -4.82 29.38
C LYS A 3 -23.85 -4.87 27.87
N ILE A 4 -24.32 -3.84 27.17
CA ILE A 4 -23.97 -3.62 25.77
C ILE A 4 -22.46 -3.41 25.77
N VAL A 5 -21.71 -4.42 25.30
CA VAL A 5 -20.28 -4.27 25.05
C VAL A 5 -20.18 -3.25 23.93
N THR A 6 -19.72 -2.04 24.25
CA THR A 6 -19.39 -1.04 23.24
C THR A 6 -18.38 -1.66 22.28
N PRO A 7 -18.67 -1.72 20.97
CA PRO A 7 -17.74 -2.29 20.02
C PRO A 7 -16.44 -1.48 20.08
N TRP A 8 -15.31 -2.17 20.17
CA TRP A 8 -13.99 -1.55 20.17
C TRP A 8 -13.88 -0.53 19.02
N PRO A 9 -13.25 0.64 19.22
CA PRO A 9 -12.93 1.58 18.15
C PRO A 9 -12.26 0.90 16.94
N ALA A 10 -12.41 1.49 15.75
CA ALA A 10 -11.85 0.92 14.52
C ALA A 10 -10.34 0.65 14.62
N HIS A 11 -9.60 1.59 15.22
CA HIS A 11 -8.15 1.47 15.38
C HIS A 11 -7.74 0.33 16.33
N GLU A 12 -8.48 0.10 17.40
CA GLU A 12 -8.25 -1.05 18.29
C GLU A 12 -8.54 -2.37 17.59
N ARG A 13 -9.61 -2.44 16.77
CA ARG A 13 -9.91 -3.66 15.98
C ARG A 13 -8.82 -3.97 14.96
N ASP A 14 -8.21 -2.95 14.36
CA ASP A 14 -7.09 -3.13 13.42
C ASP A 14 -5.83 -3.62 14.14
N CYS A 15 -5.49 -3.02 15.28
CA CYS A 15 -4.37 -3.47 16.12
C CYS A 15 -4.59 -4.91 16.61
N TYR A 16 -5.81 -5.24 17.05
CA TYR A 16 -6.14 -6.59 17.51
C TYR A 16 -5.95 -7.63 16.40
N LYS A 17 -6.40 -7.33 15.18
CA LYS A 17 -6.19 -8.22 14.02
C LYS A 17 -4.70 -8.40 13.72
N LEU A 18 -3.91 -7.34 13.80
CA LEU A 18 -2.47 -7.45 13.66
C LEU A 18 -1.89 -8.38 14.73
N CYS A 19 -2.19 -8.13 16.02
CA CYS A 19 -1.72 -8.98 17.12
C CYS A 19 -2.06 -10.46 16.90
N LEU A 20 -3.30 -10.78 16.53
CA LEU A 20 -3.71 -12.15 16.24
C LEU A 20 -2.86 -12.81 15.15
N LEU A 21 -2.60 -12.10 14.05
CA LEU A 21 -1.81 -12.62 12.93
C LEU A 21 -0.34 -12.83 13.32
N ILE A 22 0.24 -11.84 14.01
CA ILE A 22 1.65 -11.89 14.43
C ILE A 22 1.87 -12.99 15.48
N PHE A 23 0.98 -13.13 16.48
CA PHE A 23 1.09 -14.20 17.48
C PHE A 23 0.87 -15.60 16.88
N ALA A 24 0.14 -15.70 15.77
CA ALA A 24 0.02 -16.93 14.99
C ALA A 24 1.26 -17.22 14.12
N GLY A 25 2.34 -16.44 14.23
CA GLY A 25 3.55 -16.58 13.42
C GLY A 25 3.36 -16.18 11.96
N SER A 26 2.39 -15.30 11.69
CA SER A 26 2.01 -14.88 10.35
C SER A 26 2.14 -13.36 10.20
N ARG A 27 1.67 -12.85 9.06
CA ARG A 27 1.60 -11.44 8.69
C ARG A 27 0.21 -11.13 8.12
N PRO A 28 -0.18 -9.86 8.03
CA PRO A 28 -1.32 -9.47 7.20
C PRO A 28 -1.14 -9.98 5.76
N PRO A 29 -2.06 -10.81 5.23
CA PRO A 29 -2.09 -11.08 3.80
C PRO A 29 -2.44 -9.79 3.05
N ASN A 30 -1.90 -9.64 1.85
CA ASN A 30 -2.09 -8.47 0.98
C ASN A 30 -3.55 -8.06 0.75
N CYS A 31 -4.50 -8.99 0.83
CA CYS A 31 -5.91 -8.68 0.67
C CYS A 31 -6.55 -8.02 1.92
N LEU A 32 -5.90 -8.05 3.09
CA LEU A 32 -6.37 -7.34 4.28
C LEU A 32 -5.91 -5.89 4.28
N TYR A 33 -6.75 -5.00 4.82
CA TYR A 33 -6.42 -3.57 4.90
C TYR A 33 -5.22 -3.32 5.82
N GLN A 34 -5.03 -4.16 6.84
CA GLN A 34 -3.89 -4.14 7.77
C GLN A 34 -2.54 -4.31 7.06
N TRP A 35 -2.51 -4.87 5.86
CA TRP A 35 -1.30 -4.92 5.05
C TRP A 35 -0.83 -3.53 4.61
N ILE A 36 -1.77 -2.61 4.36
CA ILE A 36 -1.46 -1.20 4.12
C ILE A 36 -1.21 -0.51 5.46
N THR A 37 -2.16 -0.57 6.39
CA THR A 37 -2.15 0.32 7.56
C THR A 37 -0.97 0.11 8.52
N PHE A 38 -0.35 -1.08 8.47
CA PHE A 38 0.85 -1.41 9.24
C PHE A 38 2.12 -1.49 8.38
N GLY A 39 2.07 -0.98 7.14
CA GLY A 39 3.26 -0.73 6.33
C GLY A 39 3.82 -1.93 5.56
N PHE A 40 3.21 -3.12 5.65
CA PHE A 40 3.67 -4.31 4.92
C PHE A 40 3.62 -4.12 3.39
N CYS A 41 2.70 -3.30 2.89
CA CYS A 41 2.59 -2.97 1.46
C CYS A 41 3.84 -2.30 0.87
N THR A 42 4.68 -1.70 1.71
CA THR A 42 5.91 -1.00 1.28
C THR A 42 7.02 -1.97 0.88
N LEU A 43 6.92 -3.22 1.33
CA LEU A 43 7.94 -4.25 1.21
C LEU A 43 7.85 -4.97 -0.13
N VAL A 44 8.99 -5.50 -0.58
CA VAL A 44 9.14 -6.04 -1.94
C VAL A 44 8.70 -7.49 -2.03
N ASN A 45 9.02 -8.27 -1.00
CA ASN A 45 8.87 -9.72 -1.02
C ASN A 45 8.44 -10.29 0.34
N TYR A 46 8.11 -11.58 0.34
CA TYR A 46 7.64 -12.29 1.51
C TYR A 46 8.64 -12.31 2.68
N SER A 47 9.94 -12.38 2.38
CA SER A 47 11.00 -12.41 3.42
C SER A 47 11.03 -11.10 4.18
N GLU A 48 11.00 -9.97 3.46
CA GLU A 48 10.94 -8.64 4.08
C GLU A 48 9.66 -8.47 4.91
N GLU A 49 8.52 -8.96 4.42
CA GLU A 49 7.27 -8.92 5.18
C GLU A 49 7.35 -9.74 6.48
N LEU A 50 8.07 -10.86 6.48
CA LEU A 50 8.33 -11.61 7.71
C LEU A 50 9.28 -10.88 8.66
N GLU A 51 10.30 -10.18 8.15
CA GLU A 51 11.15 -9.33 8.98
C GLU A 51 10.32 -8.29 9.73
N LEU A 52 9.42 -7.58 9.03
CA LEU A 52 8.52 -6.62 9.67
C LEU A 52 7.54 -7.27 10.65
N ALA A 53 7.03 -8.46 10.34
CA ALA A 53 6.20 -9.22 11.27
C ALA A 53 6.96 -9.55 12.57
N ASN A 54 8.22 -9.96 12.47
CA ASN A 54 9.08 -10.23 13.62
C ASN A 54 9.40 -8.96 14.41
N MET A 55 9.54 -7.81 13.74
CA MET A 55 9.69 -6.54 14.43
C MET A 55 8.45 -6.19 15.24
N TYR A 56 7.25 -6.30 14.65
CA TYR A 56 6.00 -6.12 15.40
C TYR A 56 5.90 -7.11 16.57
N ARG A 57 6.34 -8.36 16.38
CA ARG A 57 6.35 -9.38 17.45
C ARG A 57 7.21 -8.94 18.63
N HIS A 58 8.42 -8.43 18.36
CA HIS A 58 9.31 -7.93 19.40
C HIS A 58 8.75 -6.67 20.07
N LEU A 59 8.16 -5.77 19.28
CA LEU A 59 7.47 -4.60 19.81
C LEU A 59 6.35 -5.00 20.79
N PHE A 60 5.56 -6.03 20.47
CA PHE A 60 4.49 -6.49 21.34
C PHE A 60 4.99 -7.10 22.66
N ASP A 61 6.24 -7.56 22.72
CA ASP A 61 6.86 -7.99 23.98
C ASP A 61 7.28 -6.78 24.86
N GLN A 62 7.41 -5.59 24.27
CA GLN A 62 7.89 -4.37 24.93
C GLN A 62 6.81 -3.31 25.16
N CYS A 63 5.62 -3.44 24.56
CA CYS A 63 4.52 -2.49 24.71
C CYS A 63 3.20 -3.18 25.04
N THR A 64 2.34 -2.48 25.77
CA THR A 64 0.95 -2.91 26.00
C THR A 64 0.09 -2.72 24.76
N PHE A 65 -1.02 -3.46 24.68
CA PHE A 65 -2.00 -3.29 23.59
C PHE A 65 -2.50 -1.84 23.47
N GLN A 66 -2.72 -1.16 24.59
CA GLN A 66 -3.18 0.24 24.62
C GLN A 66 -2.12 1.20 24.09
N GLN A 67 -0.84 0.96 24.37
CA GLN A 67 0.26 1.76 23.81
C GLN A 67 0.32 1.59 22.29
N LEU A 68 0.20 0.36 21.78
CA LEU A 68 0.13 0.09 20.35
C LEU A 68 -1.07 0.80 19.70
N ALA A 69 -2.27 0.62 20.27
CA ALA A 69 -3.50 1.20 19.74
C ALA A 69 -3.46 2.74 19.73
N SER A 70 -2.91 3.35 20.77
CA SER A 70 -2.72 4.80 20.87
C SER A 70 -1.71 5.31 19.85
N ALA A 71 -0.57 4.61 19.68
CA ALA A 71 0.43 4.98 18.69
C ALA A 71 -0.09 4.85 17.25
N TYR A 72 -0.84 3.79 16.96
CA TYR A 72 -1.50 3.62 15.66
C TYR A 72 -2.54 4.72 15.39
N ALA A 73 -3.40 5.02 16.37
CA ALA A 73 -4.39 6.09 16.23
C ALA A 73 -3.76 7.48 16.05
N SER A 74 -2.56 7.69 16.59
CA SER A 74 -1.84 8.98 16.56
C SER A 74 -0.75 9.05 15.50
N THR A 75 -0.64 8.05 14.60
CA THR A 75 0.42 7.98 13.55
C THR A 75 1.86 8.04 14.09
N THR A 76 2.09 7.48 15.28
CA THR A 76 3.40 7.47 15.95
C THR A 76 3.96 6.05 16.13
N LEU A 77 3.59 5.11 15.27
CA LEU A 77 4.10 3.72 15.34
C LEU A 77 5.62 3.64 15.17
N LEU A 78 6.22 4.52 14.37
CA LEU A 78 7.68 4.53 14.18
C LEU A 78 8.44 4.86 15.47
N ALA A 79 7.90 5.77 16.29
CA ALA A 79 8.50 6.07 17.59
C ALA A 79 8.57 4.82 18.49
N LEU A 80 7.62 3.89 18.35
CA LEU A 80 7.68 2.61 19.05
C LEU A 80 8.78 1.68 18.50
N PHE A 81 9.04 1.72 17.19
CA PHE A 81 10.12 0.95 16.57
C PHE A 81 11.52 1.49 16.92
N ASP A 82 11.68 2.80 17.10
CA ASP A 82 12.97 3.41 17.47
C ASP A 82 13.50 2.87 18.80
N HIS A 83 12.60 2.58 19.76
CA HIS A 83 12.96 1.97 21.04
C HIS A 83 13.45 0.52 20.93
N VAL A 84 13.18 -0.14 19.80
CA VAL A 84 13.57 -1.54 19.53
C VAL A 84 14.93 -1.63 18.82
N GLY A 85 15.52 -0.49 18.40
CA GLY A 85 16.89 -0.43 17.88
C GLY A 85 17.06 -1.03 16.48
N PHE A 86 16.10 -0.81 15.58
CA PHE A 86 16.06 -1.45 14.26
C PHE A 86 16.83 -0.67 13.16
N GLN A 87 17.44 -1.39 12.21
CA GLN A 87 18.03 -0.81 10.99
C GLN A 87 17.41 -1.44 9.73
N LEU A 88 16.43 -0.75 9.13
CA LEU A 88 15.98 -1.03 7.76
C LEU A 88 16.91 -0.31 6.78
N GLU A 89 17.04 -0.85 5.56
CA GLU A 89 17.66 -0.11 4.46
C GLU A 89 17.00 1.28 4.30
N PRO A 90 17.75 2.37 4.08
CA PRO A 90 17.22 3.73 4.10
C PRO A 90 16.01 3.94 3.17
N LYS A 91 16.02 3.35 1.96
CA LYS A 91 14.87 3.44 1.04
C LYS A 91 13.63 2.70 1.54
N ARG A 92 13.82 1.53 2.18
CA ARG A 92 12.71 0.77 2.80
C ARG A 92 12.13 1.58 3.95
N LEU A 93 13.00 2.20 4.74
CA LEU A 93 12.61 3.08 5.83
C LEU A 93 11.80 4.27 5.31
N THR A 94 12.21 4.92 4.21
CA THR A 94 11.45 6.04 3.63
C THR A 94 10.02 5.66 3.20
N HIS A 95 9.82 4.50 2.58
CA HIS A 95 8.46 4.06 2.21
C HIS A 95 7.65 3.63 3.43
N LEU A 96 8.29 3.01 4.42
CA LEU A 96 7.63 2.65 5.66
C LEU A 96 7.22 3.89 6.46
N GLU A 97 8.09 4.90 6.52
CA GLU A 97 7.82 6.23 7.06
C GLU A 97 6.63 6.88 6.38
N ASP A 98 6.60 6.87 5.03
CA ASP A 98 5.50 7.38 4.23
C ASP A 98 4.13 6.82 4.67
N VAL A 99 4.08 5.52 5.00
CA VAL A 99 2.82 4.87 5.38
C VAL A 99 2.52 5.01 6.87
N LEU A 100 3.51 4.82 7.75
CA LEU A 100 3.30 4.77 9.20
C LEU A 100 3.17 6.16 9.85
N SER A 101 3.66 7.21 9.20
CA SER A 101 3.53 8.61 9.63
C SER A 101 2.38 9.37 8.97
N THR A 102 1.62 8.71 8.08
CA THR A 102 0.50 9.34 7.37
C THR A 102 -0.84 8.88 7.95
N PRO A 103 -1.80 9.79 8.21
CA PRO A 103 -3.15 9.41 8.59
C PRO A 103 -3.78 8.45 7.57
N GLN A 104 -4.57 7.49 8.03
CA GLN A 104 -5.15 6.46 7.14
C GLN A 104 -6.01 7.03 5.99
N SER A 105 -6.61 8.20 6.19
CA SER A 105 -7.37 8.94 5.16
C SER A 105 -6.50 9.56 4.07
N GLU A 106 -5.20 9.67 4.30
CA GLU A 106 -4.23 10.39 3.44
C GLU A 106 -3.17 9.46 2.85
N VAL A 107 -3.22 8.16 3.17
CA VAL A 107 -2.31 7.16 2.60
C VAL A 107 -2.37 7.22 1.08
N LYS A 108 -1.19 7.28 0.45
CA LYS A 108 -1.07 7.42 -1.01
C LYS A 108 -1.80 6.29 -1.72
N SER A 109 -2.59 6.65 -2.72
CA SER A 109 -3.43 5.71 -3.49
C SER A 109 -2.63 4.60 -4.19
N VAL A 110 -1.31 4.75 -4.36
CA VAL A 110 -0.46 3.71 -4.96
C VAL A 110 -0.38 2.46 -4.09
N TRP A 111 -0.51 2.59 -2.77
CA TRP A 111 -0.54 1.46 -1.86
C TRP A 111 -1.86 0.69 -1.99
N HIS A 112 -2.96 1.41 -2.26
CA HIS A 112 -4.26 0.83 -2.61
C HIS A 112 -4.22 0.15 -3.98
N LEU A 113 -3.53 0.74 -4.96
CA LEU A 113 -3.27 0.12 -6.25
C LEU A 113 -2.51 -1.19 -6.09
N LYS A 114 -1.39 -1.18 -5.36
CA LYS A 114 -0.58 -2.39 -5.12
C LYS A 114 -1.42 -3.50 -4.51
N ARG A 115 -2.20 -3.17 -3.48
CA ARG A 115 -3.14 -4.11 -2.85
C ARG A 115 -4.18 -4.63 -3.84
N TYR A 116 -4.79 -3.76 -4.64
CA TYR A 116 -5.79 -4.14 -5.63
C TYR A 116 -5.23 -5.12 -6.66
N VAL A 117 -4.10 -4.80 -7.31
CA VAL A 117 -3.60 -5.61 -8.43
C VAL A 117 -3.02 -6.95 -8.01
N LEU A 118 -2.57 -7.06 -6.75
CA LEU A 118 -2.12 -8.31 -6.14
C LEU A 118 -3.26 -9.16 -5.55
N CYS A 119 -4.48 -8.62 -5.42
CA CYS A 119 -5.65 -9.29 -4.84
C CYS A 119 -6.96 -9.03 -5.62
N MET A 120 -6.89 -8.75 -6.92
CA MET A 120 -8.01 -8.23 -7.71
C MET A 120 -9.27 -9.11 -7.61
N GLU A 121 -9.10 -10.42 -7.56
CA GLU A 121 -10.20 -11.40 -7.45
C GLU A 121 -11.00 -11.31 -6.14
N LYS A 122 -10.42 -10.69 -5.10
CA LYS A 122 -10.97 -10.64 -3.74
C LYS A 122 -11.40 -9.24 -3.32
N LEU A 123 -11.06 -8.21 -4.10
CA LEU A 123 -11.21 -6.82 -3.70
C LEU A 123 -12.10 -6.05 -4.67
N LYS A 124 -12.91 -5.15 -4.10
CA LYS A 124 -13.58 -4.11 -4.88
C LYS A 124 -12.56 -3.03 -5.24
N LEU A 125 -12.72 -2.46 -6.43
CA LEU A 125 -11.90 -1.34 -6.90
C LEU A 125 -12.14 -0.12 -6.01
N ASP A 126 -11.06 0.46 -5.50
CA ASP A 126 -11.07 1.71 -4.74
C ASP A 126 -11.28 2.90 -5.71
N SER A 127 -12.08 3.89 -5.33
CA SER A 127 -12.35 5.07 -6.16
C SER A 127 -11.08 5.85 -6.51
N SER A 128 -10.14 5.96 -5.56
CA SER A 128 -8.84 6.60 -5.83
C SER A 128 -8.05 5.82 -6.88
N VAL A 129 -8.10 4.49 -6.81
CA VAL A 129 -7.41 3.62 -7.78
C VAL A 129 -8.07 3.71 -9.16
N ALA A 130 -9.40 3.80 -9.20
CA ALA A 130 -10.16 4.00 -10.42
C ALA A 130 -9.72 5.27 -11.17
N ILE A 131 -9.60 6.39 -10.45
CA ILE A 131 -9.31 7.70 -11.02
C ILE A 131 -7.82 7.85 -11.34
N ASP A 132 -6.95 7.60 -10.37
CA ASP A 132 -5.52 7.97 -10.46
C ASP A 132 -4.75 7.08 -11.46
N TYR A 133 -5.15 5.82 -11.58
CA TYR A 133 -4.40 4.80 -12.32
C TYR A 133 -5.09 4.30 -13.58
N GLY A 134 -6.23 4.91 -13.94
CA GLY A 134 -6.86 4.71 -15.24
C GLY A 134 -7.86 3.57 -15.34
N PHE A 135 -8.16 2.87 -14.24
CA PHE A 135 -9.18 1.81 -14.25
C PHE A 135 -10.58 2.35 -14.55
N GLY A 136 -10.89 3.60 -14.19
CA GLY A 136 -12.13 4.28 -14.54
C GLY A 136 -12.25 4.63 -16.03
N ASN A 137 -11.14 4.57 -16.78
CA ASN A 137 -11.12 4.80 -18.23
C ASN A 137 -11.27 3.51 -19.05
N CYS A 138 -11.24 2.34 -18.38
CA CYS A 138 -11.45 1.04 -19.03
C CYS A 138 -12.89 0.92 -19.51
N GLN A 139 -13.05 0.48 -20.76
CA GLN A 139 -14.35 0.31 -21.41
C GLN A 139 -14.80 -1.15 -21.48
N SER A 140 -13.89 -2.07 -21.14
CA SER A 140 -14.19 -3.50 -21.12
C SER A 140 -13.44 -4.24 -20.01
N PRO A 141 -13.88 -5.46 -19.65
CA PRO A 141 -13.15 -6.33 -18.73
C PRO A 141 -11.73 -6.65 -19.21
N GLU A 142 -11.52 -6.81 -20.52
CA GLU A 142 -10.22 -7.12 -21.10
C GLU A 142 -9.23 -5.96 -20.91
N GLU A 143 -9.68 -4.71 -21.07
CA GLU A 143 -8.85 -3.53 -20.78
C GLU A 143 -8.49 -3.44 -19.30
N THR A 144 -9.44 -3.80 -18.43
CA THR A 144 -9.23 -3.85 -16.97
C THR A 144 -8.18 -4.90 -16.62
N LEU A 145 -8.24 -6.08 -17.23
CA LEU A 145 -7.26 -7.15 -17.03
C LEU A 145 -5.87 -6.75 -17.57
N GLU A 146 -5.79 -6.17 -18.77
CA GLU A 146 -4.53 -5.73 -19.39
C GLU A 146 -3.87 -4.60 -18.58
N LEU A 147 -4.66 -3.69 -18.01
CA LEU A 147 -4.17 -2.64 -17.09
C LEU A 147 -3.74 -3.22 -15.73
N ASN A 148 -4.49 -4.19 -15.20
CA ASN A 148 -4.13 -4.90 -13.98
C ASN A 148 -2.80 -5.66 -14.14
N GLU A 149 -2.60 -6.35 -15.27
CA GLU A 149 -1.36 -7.06 -15.57
C GLU A 149 -0.17 -6.10 -15.67
N LEU A 150 -0.33 -4.93 -16.30
CA LEU A 150 0.71 -3.90 -16.33
C LEU A 150 1.20 -3.55 -14.92
N TYR A 151 0.28 -3.15 -14.04
CA TYR A 151 0.65 -2.74 -12.69
C TYR A 151 1.13 -3.90 -11.82
N ARG A 152 0.51 -5.09 -11.95
CA ARG A 152 0.96 -6.30 -11.25
C ARG A 152 2.41 -6.63 -11.61
N ASN A 153 2.75 -6.58 -12.89
CA ASN A 153 4.11 -6.84 -13.35
C ASN A 153 5.11 -5.80 -12.82
N LEU A 154 4.72 -4.52 -12.76
CA LEU A 154 5.57 -3.48 -12.16
C LEU A 154 5.85 -3.75 -10.67
N PHE A 155 4.83 -4.07 -9.87
CA PHE A 155 5.01 -4.38 -8.45
C PHE A 155 5.77 -5.68 -8.20
N GLN A 156 5.60 -6.70 -9.05
CA GLN A 156 6.37 -7.95 -8.96
C GLN A 156 7.84 -7.75 -9.36
N ALA A 157 8.13 -6.78 -10.21
CA ALA A 157 9.48 -6.40 -10.60
C ALA A 157 10.10 -5.32 -9.68
N GLN A 158 9.43 -4.96 -8.58
CA GLN A 158 9.96 -4.04 -7.57
C GLN A 158 11.25 -4.63 -6.97
N GLY A 159 12.26 -3.78 -6.74
CA GLY A 159 13.57 -4.22 -6.24
C GLY A 159 14.50 -4.85 -7.29
N ILE A 160 13.96 -5.25 -8.45
CA ILE A 160 14.73 -5.75 -9.60
C ILE A 160 14.93 -4.64 -10.65
N THR A 161 13.92 -3.79 -10.82
CA THR A 161 13.91 -2.68 -11.78
C THR A 161 14.02 -1.33 -11.08
N SER A 162 14.11 -0.25 -11.87
CA SER A 162 14.03 1.13 -11.37
C SER A 162 12.61 1.57 -11.00
N PHE A 163 11.62 0.67 -11.03
CA PHE A 163 10.25 0.94 -10.62
C PHE A 163 10.18 1.29 -9.12
N ASP A 164 9.54 2.42 -8.86
CA ASP A 164 9.28 2.93 -7.52
C ASP A 164 7.78 3.31 -7.35
N PRO A 165 7.08 2.78 -6.33
CA PRO A 165 5.68 3.11 -6.07
C PRO A 165 5.44 4.60 -5.81
N ILE A 166 6.32 5.28 -5.06
CA ILE A 166 6.14 6.70 -4.74
C ILE A 166 6.26 7.56 -5.99
N ARG A 167 7.23 7.28 -6.87
CA ARG A 167 7.31 7.93 -8.18
C ARG A 167 6.11 7.65 -9.08
N LEU A 168 5.54 6.45 -9.03
CA LEU A 168 4.29 6.15 -9.76
C LEU A 168 3.13 7.02 -9.23
N HIS A 169 3.00 7.15 -7.91
CA HIS A 169 1.99 8.02 -7.30
C HIS A 169 2.14 9.47 -7.77
N HIS A 170 3.37 10.01 -7.72
CA HIS A 170 3.64 11.37 -8.19
C HIS A 170 3.34 11.53 -9.69
N ALA A 171 3.67 10.53 -10.51
CA ALA A 171 3.32 10.53 -11.93
C ALA A 171 1.80 10.55 -12.13
N ALA A 172 1.03 9.80 -11.33
CA ALA A 172 -0.43 9.84 -11.35
C ALA A 172 -0.99 11.22 -10.97
N MET A 173 -0.49 11.81 -9.88
CA MET A 173 -0.92 13.13 -9.41
C MET A 173 -0.64 14.24 -10.44
N THR A 174 0.45 14.10 -11.21
CA THR A 174 0.85 15.08 -12.24
C THR A 174 0.37 14.74 -13.65
N GLY A 175 -0.46 13.70 -13.81
CA GLY A 175 -0.99 13.28 -15.12
C GLY A 175 0.06 12.71 -16.08
N LYS A 176 1.21 12.24 -15.55
CA LYS A 176 2.37 11.71 -16.28
C LYS A 176 2.53 10.19 -16.16
N THR A 177 1.47 9.46 -15.81
CA THR A 177 1.52 8.02 -15.55
C THR A 177 2.04 7.23 -16.76
N PHE A 178 1.56 7.55 -17.97
CA PHE A 178 2.01 6.87 -19.19
C PHE A 178 3.49 7.11 -19.48
N GLU A 179 3.97 8.34 -19.32
CA GLU A 179 5.37 8.73 -19.50
C GLU A 179 6.29 8.03 -18.49
N TYR A 180 5.80 7.79 -17.28
CA TYR A 180 6.54 7.06 -16.26
C TYR A 180 6.63 5.56 -16.61
N VAL A 181 5.49 4.89 -16.84
CA VAL A 181 5.49 3.44 -17.10
C VAL A 181 6.16 3.07 -18.43
N SER A 182 6.09 3.93 -19.44
CA SER A 182 6.75 3.69 -20.74
C SER A 182 8.28 3.76 -20.70
N LYS A 183 8.87 4.29 -19.62
CA LYS A 183 10.32 4.24 -19.38
C LYS A 183 10.76 2.94 -18.72
N LEU A 184 9.82 2.19 -18.14
CA LEU A 184 10.10 1.00 -17.34
C LEU A 184 9.87 -0.30 -18.11
N THR A 185 9.10 -0.26 -19.19
CA THR A 185 8.75 -1.43 -19.97
C THR A 185 8.52 -1.09 -21.44
N GLU A 186 8.81 -2.04 -22.32
CA GLU A 186 8.53 -1.91 -23.74
C GLU A 186 7.09 -2.31 -24.05
N PHE A 187 6.41 -1.48 -24.85
CA PHE A 187 5.04 -1.71 -25.25
C PHE A 187 4.94 -1.93 -26.76
N SER A 188 4.10 -2.87 -27.15
CA SER A 188 3.64 -2.97 -28.54
C SER A 188 2.89 -1.70 -28.97
N ASN A 189 2.76 -1.49 -30.28
CA ASN A 189 2.01 -0.34 -30.81
C ASN A 189 0.53 -0.33 -30.35
N ARG A 190 -0.07 -1.51 -30.14
CA ARG A 190 -1.43 -1.66 -29.58
C ARG A 190 -1.46 -1.16 -28.13
N GLN A 191 -0.57 -1.68 -27.28
CA GLN A 191 -0.46 -1.31 -25.87
C GLN A 191 -0.15 0.17 -25.69
N LYS A 192 0.74 0.76 -26.50
CA LYS A 192 1.02 2.21 -26.45
C LYS A 192 -0.23 3.04 -26.67
N ARG A 193 -1.07 2.70 -27.65
CA ARG A 193 -2.33 3.41 -27.91
C ARG A 193 -3.32 3.21 -26.76
N LEU A 194 -3.45 1.97 -26.28
CA LEU A 194 -4.33 1.61 -25.18
C LEU A 194 -3.95 2.36 -23.90
N PHE A 195 -2.74 2.19 -23.41
CA PHE A 195 -2.29 2.78 -22.14
C PHE A 195 -2.18 4.30 -22.21
N ARG A 196 -1.87 4.91 -23.37
CA ARG A 196 -1.94 6.36 -23.53
C ARG A 196 -3.37 6.90 -23.38
N ARG A 197 -4.40 6.11 -23.71
CA ARG A 197 -5.80 6.45 -23.48
C ARG A 197 -6.20 6.19 -22.02
N LEU A 198 -5.91 5.01 -21.51
CA LEU A 198 -6.33 4.58 -20.17
C LEU A 198 -5.66 5.38 -19.05
N LEU A 199 -4.38 5.72 -19.18
CA LEU A 199 -3.60 6.37 -18.12
C LEU A 199 -3.73 7.89 -18.08
N LYS A 200 -4.73 8.46 -18.75
CA LYS A 200 -5.05 9.88 -18.62
C LYS A 200 -5.74 10.13 -17.28
N ASN A 201 -5.11 10.94 -16.43
CA ASN A 201 -5.76 11.42 -15.23
C ASN A 201 -6.71 12.59 -15.61
N PRO A 202 -8.03 12.47 -15.38
CA PRO A 202 -8.99 13.55 -15.66
C PRO A 202 -8.85 14.77 -14.73
N HIS A 203 -8.21 14.61 -13.57
CA HIS A 203 -8.02 15.65 -12.57
C HIS A 203 -6.57 15.68 -12.07
N PRO A 204 -5.61 16.10 -12.91
CA PRO A 204 -4.24 16.29 -12.44
C PRO A 204 -4.23 17.41 -11.39
N SER A 205 -3.62 17.15 -10.24
CA SER A 205 -3.40 18.19 -9.25
C SER A 205 -2.33 19.15 -9.79
N PRO A 206 -2.50 20.48 -9.68
CA PRO A 206 -1.38 21.39 -9.91
C PRO A 206 -0.28 21.00 -8.91
N ALA A 207 0.87 20.58 -9.44
CA ALA A 207 1.99 20.10 -8.65
C ALA A 207 2.24 21.07 -7.47
N ALA A 208 2.28 20.54 -6.24
CA ALA A 208 2.89 21.26 -5.14
C ALA A 208 4.36 21.45 -5.54
N ALA A 209 4.72 22.71 -5.80
CA ALA A 209 6.08 23.14 -6.09
C ALA A 209 6.99 22.91 -4.88
#